data_AF-A0A817QZP7-F1
#
_entry.id   AF-A0A817QZP7-F1
#
_cell.length_a   1.000
_cell.length_b   1.000
_cell.length_c   1.000
_cell.angle_alpha   90.00
_cell.angle_beta   90.00
_cell.angle_gamma   90.00
#
_symmetry.space_group_name_H-M   'P 1'
#
loop_
_entity.id
_entity.type
_entity.pdbx_description
1 polymer ?
#
loop_
_entity_poly.entity_id
_entity_poly.type
_entity_poly.pdbx_seq_one_letter_code
_entity_poly.pdbx_strand_id
1 'polypeptide(L)'
;MTMTTTPTTISNTSDYQSNSDYYQSLTSGHYFDQADNLRLDRLSSPQFHPVNGKSVIYLRRQYHMPDLRGSTTTLHWLDIEINKTIQLTQPIWGIHDQQFFWIDNNTILFLSNRASSGFTQIFQLTLPADVSLVTNFIDPIQITNYPLNIDNLLINRQAKRLAFGCQVYPNLNIEETAARQT
;
A
#
# COMPACT_ATOMS: atom_id res chain seq x y z
N MET A 1 -11.72 -37.17 16.33
CA MET A 1 -12.51 -35.94 16.55
C MET A 1 -11.97 -34.92 15.55
N THR A 2 -12.60 -34.83 14.40
CA THR A 2 -12.09 -34.08 13.24
C THR A 2 -12.56 -32.63 13.35
N MET A 3 -11.63 -31.70 13.55
CA MET A 3 -11.90 -30.27 13.60
C MET A 3 -12.09 -29.75 12.17
N THR A 4 -13.34 -29.61 11.75
CA THR A 4 -13.69 -28.94 10.49
C THR A 4 -13.68 -27.43 10.74
N THR A 5 -12.61 -26.74 10.36
CA THR A 5 -12.58 -25.28 10.37
C THR A 5 -13.24 -24.78 9.09
N THR A 6 -14.49 -24.31 9.20
CA THR A 6 -15.17 -23.58 8.14
C THR A 6 -14.38 -22.30 7.83
N PRO A 7 -14.01 -22.00 6.57
CA PRO A 7 -13.41 -20.72 6.23
C PRO A 7 -14.44 -19.63 6.53
N THR A 8 -14.09 -18.70 7.42
CA THR A 8 -14.91 -17.51 7.63
C THR A 8 -14.70 -16.62 6.43
N THR A 9 -15.70 -16.54 5.55
CA THR A 9 -15.76 -15.57 4.47
C THR A 9 -15.85 -14.19 5.10
N ILE A 10 -14.73 -13.46 5.16
CA ILE A 10 -14.74 -12.06 5.56
C ILE A 10 -15.50 -11.31 4.46
N SER A 11 -16.64 -10.74 4.83
CA SER A 11 -17.42 -9.83 3.99
C SER A 11 -16.51 -8.68 3.54
N ASN A 12 -16.21 -8.61 2.24
CA ASN A 12 -15.49 -7.52 1.58
C ASN A 12 -16.37 -6.24 1.48
N THR A 13 -17.00 -5.85 2.57
CA THR A 13 -17.58 -4.52 2.73
C THR A 13 -16.55 -3.72 3.50
N SER A 14 -15.55 -3.20 2.80
CA SER A 14 -14.71 -2.17 3.41
C SER A 14 -15.63 -1.03 3.84
N ASP A 15 -15.62 -0.62 5.11
CA ASP A 15 -16.19 0.64 5.62
C ASP A 15 -15.43 1.86 5.04
N TYR A 16 -15.04 1.75 3.77
CA TYR A 16 -14.26 2.69 3.02
C TYR A 16 -15.25 3.62 2.32
N GLN A 17 -15.31 4.85 2.81
CA GLN A 17 -15.97 5.94 2.12
C GLN A 17 -14.88 6.87 1.59
N SER A 18 -14.93 7.17 0.30
CA SER A 18 -13.95 8.08 -0.28
C SER A 18 -14.19 9.50 0.23
N ASN A 19 -13.13 10.30 0.38
CA ASN A 19 -13.28 11.71 0.74
C ASN A 19 -14.18 12.48 -0.24
N SER A 20 -14.18 12.09 -1.52
CA SER A 20 -15.09 12.66 -2.52
C SER A 20 -16.56 12.45 -2.19
N ASP A 21 -16.95 11.31 -1.61
CA ASP A 21 -18.35 11.03 -1.30
C ASP A 21 -18.87 11.98 -0.21
N TYR A 22 -18.03 12.31 0.78
CA TYR A 22 -18.36 13.30 1.79
C TYR A 22 -18.62 14.67 1.15
N TYR A 23 -17.70 15.19 0.33
CA TYR A 23 -17.86 16.51 -0.29
C TYR A 23 -19.01 16.54 -1.30
N GLN A 24 -19.30 15.45 -2.00
CA GLN A 24 -20.45 15.33 -2.90
C GLN A 24 -21.78 15.28 -2.15
N SER A 25 -21.79 14.78 -0.91
CA SER A 25 -23.00 14.74 -0.07
C SER A 25 -23.41 16.11 0.50
N LEU A 26 -22.53 17.11 0.43
CA LEU A 26 -22.82 18.45 0.91
C LEU A 26 -23.84 19.13 -0.03
N THR A 27 -25.06 19.34 0.47
CA THR A 27 -26.17 19.95 -0.29
C THR A 27 -26.06 21.47 -0.45
N SER A 28 -25.13 22.08 0.29
CA SER A 28 -24.75 23.49 0.15
C SER A 28 -23.25 23.61 0.36
N GLY A 29 -22.61 24.61 -0.24
CA GLY A 29 -21.19 24.86 -0.01
C GLY A 29 -20.90 25.02 1.48
N HIS A 30 -19.83 24.40 1.97
CA HIS A 30 -19.35 24.58 3.34
C HIS A 30 -18.11 25.47 3.39
N TYR A 31 -17.84 26.08 4.54
CA TYR A 31 -16.56 26.74 4.77
C TYR A 31 -15.49 25.69 5.08
N PHE A 32 -14.29 25.91 4.57
CA PHE A 32 -13.15 25.06 4.87
C PHE A 32 -12.75 25.20 6.34
N ASP A 33 -12.71 24.09 7.08
CA ASP A 33 -12.36 24.05 8.50
C ASP A 33 -11.18 23.11 8.82
N GLN A 34 -10.91 22.90 10.11
CA GLN A 34 -9.82 22.03 10.57
C GLN A 34 -10.06 20.56 10.22
N ALA A 35 -11.31 20.11 10.25
CA ALA A 35 -11.65 18.75 9.92
C ALA A 35 -11.38 18.51 8.43
N ASP A 36 -11.66 19.47 7.56
CA ASP A 36 -11.36 19.38 6.12
C ASP A 36 -9.87 19.21 5.84
N ASN A 37 -9.00 19.88 6.61
CA ASN A 37 -7.56 19.67 6.54
C ASN A 37 -7.17 18.21 6.86
N LEU A 38 -7.82 17.60 7.86
CA LEU A 38 -7.62 16.19 8.21
C LEU A 38 -8.20 15.24 7.15
N ARG A 39 -9.22 15.65 6.40
CA ARG A 39 -9.79 14.87 5.28
C ARG A 39 -8.95 14.90 4.03
N LEU A 40 -7.94 15.76 3.91
CA LEU A 40 -7.16 15.86 2.67
C LEU A 40 -6.41 14.56 2.40
N ASP A 41 -6.61 14.03 1.19
CA ASP A 41 -5.77 12.98 0.65
C ASP A 41 -4.34 13.49 0.51
N ARG A 42 -3.37 12.68 0.93
CA ARG A 42 -1.95 13.02 0.77
C ARG A 42 -1.35 12.10 -0.27
N LEU A 43 -0.88 12.69 -1.37
CA LEU A 43 -0.23 11.95 -2.44
C LEU A 43 1.29 11.98 -2.23
N SER A 44 1.95 10.85 -2.49
CA SER A 44 3.41 10.77 -2.37
C SER A 44 4.03 9.80 -3.37
N SER A 45 5.34 9.98 -3.59
CA SER A 45 6.18 9.09 -4.40
C SER A 45 5.67 8.80 -5.82
N PRO A 46 5.18 9.78 -6.61
CA PRO A 46 4.75 9.50 -7.97
C PRO A 46 5.93 8.99 -8.82
N GLN A 47 5.74 7.89 -9.54
CA GLN A 47 6.71 7.35 -10.49
C GLN A 47 6.01 7.02 -11.81
N PHE A 48 6.57 7.51 -12.92
CA PHE A 48 6.11 7.13 -14.24
C PHE A 48 6.38 5.65 -14.51
N HIS A 49 5.50 5.03 -15.28
CA HIS A 49 5.71 3.70 -15.82
C HIS A 49 6.99 3.68 -16.68
N PRO A 50 7.91 2.72 -16.48
CA PRO A 50 9.29 2.79 -16.97
C PRO A 50 9.42 2.78 -18.50
N VAL A 51 8.46 2.19 -19.22
CA VAL A 51 8.48 2.10 -20.69
C VAL A 51 7.54 3.08 -21.37
N ASN A 52 6.25 3.09 -21.01
CA ASN A 52 5.25 3.84 -21.78
C ASN A 52 5.22 5.34 -21.43
N GLY A 53 5.68 5.76 -20.24
CA GLY A 53 5.65 7.15 -19.77
C GLY A 53 4.26 7.80 -19.70
N LYS A 54 3.19 7.02 -19.94
CA LYS A 54 1.79 7.47 -20.06
C LYS A 54 0.96 7.18 -18.83
N SER A 55 1.57 6.48 -17.88
CA SER A 55 0.97 6.03 -16.64
C SER A 55 1.84 6.43 -15.46
N VAL A 56 1.21 6.69 -14.32
CA VAL A 56 1.88 7.04 -13.06
C VAL A 56 1.35 6.14 -11.95
N ILE A 57 2.27 5.54 -11.21
CA ILE A 57 1.96 4.92 -9.91
C ILE A 57 2.27 5.94 -8.82
N TYR A 58 1.42 6.02 -7.81
CA TYR A 58 1.63 6.87 -6.66
C TYR A 58 1.00 6.25 -5.40
N LEU A 59 1.42 6.74 -4.25
CA LEU A 59 0.84 6.40 -2.97
C LEU A 59 -0.20 7.45 -2.59
N ARG A 60 -1.36 7.02 -2.10
CA ARG A 60 -2.40 7.90 -1.54
C ARG A 60 -2.65 7.52 -0.09
N ARG A 61 -2.44 8.47 0.82
CA ARG A 61 -2.85 8.33 2.22
C ARG A 61 -4.22 8.95 2.42
N GLN A 62 -5.09 8.21 3.10
CA GLN A 62 -6.48 8.58 3.38
C GLN A 62 -6.79 8.33 4.85
N TYR A 63 -7.72 9.09 5.41
CA TYR A 63 -8.16 8.95 6.80
C TYR A 63 -9.52 8.27 6.87
N HIS A 64 -9.74 7.50 7.94
CA HIS A 64 -11.02 6.86 8.20
C HIS A 64 -12.09 7.92 8.47
N MET A 65 -13.25 7.78 7.84
CA MET A 65 -14.38 8.68 8.03
C MET A 65 -15.53 7.93 8.71
N PRO A 66 -16.34 8.60 9.55
CA PRO A 66 -16.27 10.03 9.88
C PRO A 66 -15.35 10.37 11.07
N ASP A 67 -14.83 9.37 11.78
CA ASP A 67 -14.22 9.57 13.11
C ASP A 67 -12.75 10.03 13.09
N LEU A 68 -12.08 9.97 11.94
CA LEU A 68 -10.66 10.33 11.75
C LEU A 68 -9.70 9.51 12.63
N ARG A 69 -10.10 8.33 13.13
CA ARG A 69 -9.33 7.51 14.08
C ARG A 69 -8.33 6.56 13.44
N GLY A 70 -8.14 6.65 12.13
CA GLY A 70 -7.21 5.79 11.41
C GLY A 70 -6.81 6.41 10.10
N SER A 71 -5.75 5.86 9.51
CA SER A 71 -5.41 6.14 8.12
C SER A 71 -4.94 4.87 7.44
N THR A 72 -5.00 4.86 6.12
CA THR A 72 -4.41 3.84 5.28
C THR A 72 -3.61 4.51 4.18
N THR A 73 -2.56 3.85 3.69
CA THR A 73 -1.85 4.29 2.49
C THR A 73 -1.89 3.16 1.48
N THR A 74 -2.37 3.44 0.27
CA THR A 74 -2.55 2.46 -0.81
C THR A 74 -1.83 2.91 -2.06
N LEU A 75 -1.53 1.95 -2.94
CA LEU A 75 -1.00 2.21 -4.28
C LEU A 75 -2.13 2.52 -5.25
N HIS A 76 -1.93 3.52 -6.10
CA HIS A 76 -2.86 3.93 -7.15
C HIS A 76 -2.15 4.00 -8.48
N TRP A 77 -2.87 3.68 -9.55
CA TRP A 77 -2.42 3.79 -10.94
C TRP A 77 -3.30 4.81 -11.67
N LEU A 78 -2.69 5.90 -12.10
CA LEU A 78 -3.27 6.87 -13.03
C LEU A 78 -2.79 6.59 -14.45
N ASP A 79 -3.73 6.34 -15.36
CA ASP A 79 -3.49 6.48 -16.79
C ASP A 79 -3.79 7.92 -17.21
N ILE A 80 -2.78 8.59 -17.76
CA ILE A 80 -2.86 10.02 -18.11
C ILE A 80 -3.66 10.22 -19.40
N GLU A 81 -3.58 9.29 -20.36
CA GLU A 81 -4.20 9.47 -21.68
C GLU A 81 -5.71 9.39 -21.59
N ILE A 82 -6.23 8.45 -20.80
CA ILE A 82 -7.68 8.29 -20.59
C ILE A 82 -8.17 8.94 -19.29
N ASN A 83 -7.29 9.61 -18.55
CA ASN A 83 -7.58 10.25 -17.26
C ASN A 83 -8.32 9.32 -16.28
N LYS A 84 -7.85 8.07 -16.19
CA LYS A 84 -8.47 7.04 -15.33
C LYS A 84 -7.54 6.70 -14.19
N THR A 85 -8.05 6.80 -12.96
CA THR A 85 -7.35 6.32 -11.76
C THR A 85 -8.00 5.05 -11.26
N ILE A 86 -7.19 4.06 -10.92
CA ILE A 86 -7.59 2.87 -10.17
C ILE A 86 -6.78 2.76 -8.89
N GLN A 87 -7.38 2.17 -7.87
CA GLN A 87 -6.67 1.76 -6.67
C GLN A 87 -6.17 0.32 -6.86
N LEU A 88 -4.89 0.09 -6.59
CA LEU A 88 -4.25 -1.20 -6.83
C LEU A 88 -4.32 -2.12 -5.62
N THR A 89 -4.06 -1.60 -4.42
CA THR A 89 -4.04 -2.40 -3.19
C THR A 89 -5.29 -2.16 -2.36
N GLN A 90 -5.79 -3.22 -1.70
CA GLN A 90 -6.97 -3.14 -0.84
C GLN A 90 -6.72 -2.15 0.31
N PRO A 91 -7.67 -1.22 0.59
CA PRO A 91 -7.55 -0.31 1.71
C PRO A 91 -7.87 -1.06 3.00
N ILE A 92 -6.93 -1.05 3.94
CA ILE A 92 -7.10 -1.66 5.27
C ILE A 92 -6.64 -0.61 6.30
N TRP A 93 -7.51 -0.25 7.24
CA TRP A 93 -7.20 0.78 8.23
C TRP A 93 -6.02 0.37 9.11
N GLY A 94 -5.06 1.28 9.28
CA GLY A 94 -3.79 1.02 9.97
C GLY A 94 -2.73 0.34 9.10
N ILE A 95 -3.07 -0.04 7.86
CA ILE A 95 -2.11 -0.57 6.89
C ILE A 95 -1.60 0.55 5.99
N HIS A 96 -0.28 0.57 5.79
CA HIS A 96 0.44 1.60 5.08
C HIS A 96 1.41 0.98 4.08
N ASP A 97 1.06 1.09 2.79
CA ASP A 97 2.00 0.89 1.70
C ASP A 97 2.95 2.10 1.60
N GLN A 98 4.24 1.86 1.41
CA GLN A 98 5.27 2.89 1.40
C GLN A 98 6.46 2.48 0.53
N GLN A 99 7.28 3.48 0.13
CA GLN A 99 8.55 3.29 -0.58
C GLN A 99 8.52 2.22 -1.69
N PHE A 100 7.79 2.49 -2.77
CA PHE A 100 7.76 1.58 -3.91
C PHE A 100 8.82 1.90 -4.96
N PHE A 101 9.20 0.87 -5.72
CA PHE A 101 10.15 0.94 -6.81
C PHE A 101 9.74 -0.04 -7.92
N TRP A 102 9.85 0.39 -9.16
CA TRP A 102 9.81 -0.51 -10.31
C TRP A 102 11.01 -1.45 -10.31
N ILE A 103 10.77 -2.74 -10.50
CA ILE A 103 11.83 -3.74 -10.71
C ILE A 103 11.90 -4.25 -12.14
N ASP A 104 10.83 -4.08 -12.90
CA ASP A 104 10.78 -4.29 -14.34
C ASP A 104 9.64 -3.45 -14.94
N ASN A 105 9.13 -3.84 -16.12
CA ASN A 105 8.12 -3.08 -16.84
C ASN A 105 6.70 -3.22 -16.28
N ASN A 106 6.44 -4.19 -15.42
CA ASN A 106 5.10 -4.44 -14.88
C ASN A 106 5.10 -4.83 -13.40
N THR A 107 6.25 -4.87 -12.74
CA THR A 107 6.37 -5.31 -11.37
C THR A 107 6.98 -4.23 -10.50
N ILE A 108 6.36 -4.02 -9.35
CA ILE A 108 6.84 -3.11 -8.31
C ILE A 108 7.14 -3.88 -7.03
N LEU A 109 8.19 -3.46 -6.33
CA LEU A 109 8.41 -3.80 -4.93
C LEU A 109 8.04 -2.60 -4.06
N PHE A 110 7.53 -2.85 -2.88
CA PHE A 110 7.17 -1.82 -1.91
C PHE A 110 7.25 -2.35 -0.49
N LEU A 111 7.27 -1.46 0.48
CA LEU A 111 7.17 -1.81 1.89
C LEU A 111 5.72 -1.71 2.36
N SER A 112 5.29 -2.62 3.21
CA SER A 112 3.96 -2.55 3.82
C SER A 112 3.92 -3.30 5.14
N ASN A 113 3.12 -2.83 6.09
CA ASN A 113 2.86 -3.53 7.36
C ASN A 113 1.66 -4.49 7.29
N ARG A 114 1.22 -4.85 6.07
CA ARG A 114 0.12 -5.81 5.82
C ARG A 114 0.45 -7.27 6.15
N ALA A 115 1.70 -7.57 6.52
CA ALA A 115 2.08 -8.92 6.95
C ALA A 115 1.24 -9.33 8.17
N SER A 116 0.92 -10.63 8.29
CA SER A 116 0.13 -11.14 9.43
C SER A 116 0.77 -10.86 10.79
N SER A 117 2.09 -10.69 10.83
CA SER A 117 2.85 -10.30 12.02
C SER A 117 2.70 -8.81 12.41
N GLY A 118 2.17 -7.97 11.51
CA GLY A 118 2.10 -6.52 11.66
C GLY A 118 3.42 -5.78 11.41
N PHE A 119 4.53 -6.50 11.19
CA PHE A 119 5.81 -5.89 10.84
C PHE A 119 5.79 -5.39 9.39
N THR A 120 6.53 -4.30 9.15
CA THR A 120 6.75 -3.81 7.79
C THR A 120 7.70 -4.74 7.05
N GLN A 121 7.22 -5.33 5.94
CA GLN A 121 7.95 -6.28 5.10
C GLN A 121 7.99 -5.79 3.65
N ILE A 122 8.82 -6.43 2.81
CA ILE A 122 8.82 -6.20 1.37
C ILE A 122 7.69 -7.00 0.73
N PHE A 123 6.92 -6.33 -0.11
CA PHE A 123 5.85 -6.90 -0.93
C PHE A 123 6.12 -6.62 -2.41
N GLN A 124 5.59 -7.51 -3.24
CA GLN A 124 5.62 -7.41 -4.69
C GLN A 124 4.20 -7.25 -5.22
N LEU A 125 4.03 -6.39 -6.23
CA LEU A 125 2.82 -6.29 -7.01
C LEU A 125 3.17 -6.42 -8.49
N THR A 126 2.47 -7.32 -9.20
CA THR A 126 2.58 -7.43 -10.66
C THR A 126 1.33 -6.84 -11.29
N LEU A 127 1.53 -5.81 -12.11
CA LEU A 127 0.50 -5.07 -12.81
C LEU A 127 0.15 -5.78 -14.13
N PRO A 128 -1.12 -5.75 -14.54
CA PRO A 128 -1.49 -6.12 -15.90
C PRO A 128 -0.95 -5.10 -16.91
N ALA A 129 -1.03 -5.43 -18.19
CA ALA A 129 -0.53 -4.57 -19.27
C ALA A 129 -1.31 -3.25 -19.42
N ASP A 130 -2.55 -3.18 -18.92
CA ASP A 130 -3.45 -2.05 -19.08
C ASP A 130 -4.33 -1.86 -17.83
N VAL A 131 -4.56 -0.61 -17.45
CA VAL A 131 -5.36 -0.19 -16.31
C VAL A 131 -6.81 -0.72 -16.37
N SER A 132 -7.36 -0.90 -17.57
CA SER A 132 -8.71 -1.41 -17.83
C SER A 132 -8.88 -2.89 -17.47
N LEU A 133 -7.78 -3.64 -17.38
CA LEU A 133 -7.80 -5.06 -17.01
C LEU A 133 -7.88 -5.27 -15.50
N VAL A 134 -7.66 -4.22 -14.70
CA VAL A 134 -7.82 -4.28 -13.26
C VAL A 134 -9.29 -4.15 -12.91
N THR A 135 -9.90 -5.27 -12.52
CA THR A 135 -11.32 -5.36 -12.12
C THR A 135 -11.51 -5.37 -10.60
N ASN A 136 -10.49 -5.82 -9.87
CA ASN A 136 -10.45 -5.88 -8.41
C ASN A 136 -9.08 -5.37 -7.92
N PHE A 137 -8.93 -5.21 -6.61
CA PHE A 137 -7.61 -5.01 -6.02
C PHE A 137 -6.67 -6.17 -6.39
N ILE A 138 -5.40 -5.86 -6.55
CA ILE A 138 -4.34 -6.83 -6.80
C ILE A 138 -3.78 -7.25 -5.45
N ASP A 139 -3.76 -8.56 -5.20
CA ASP A 139 -3.20 -9.13 -3.97
C ASP A 139 -1.67 -9.07 -4.01
N PRO A 140 -1.02 -8.33 -3.10
CA PRO A 140 0.44 -8.28 -3.06
C PRO A 140 1.04 -9.58 -2.53
N ILE A 141 2.18 -9.99 -3.10
CA ILE A 141 2.93 -11.15 -2.65
C ILE A 141 3.96 -10.70 -1.62
N GLN A 142 3.93 -11.26 -0.41
CA GLN A 142 4.94 -11.00 0.60
C GLN A 142 6.27 -11.68 0.22
N ILE A 143 7.36 -10.91 0.16
CA ILE A 143 8.69 -11.40 -0.24
C ILE A 143 9.56 -11.73 0.98
N THR A 144 9.44 -10.95 2.06
CA THR A 144 10.20 -11.16 3.30
C THR A 144 9.28 -11.46 4.46
N ASN A 145 9.74 -12.23 5.45
CA ASN A 145 8.97 -12.55 6.65
C ASN A 145 9.86 -12.56 7.90
N TYR A 146 10.48 -11.41 8.17
CA TYR A 146 11.29 -11.25 9.39
C TYR A 146 10.41 -10.85 10.57
N PRO A 147 10.75 -11.23 11.82
CA PRO A 147 10.08 -10.72 13.02
C PRO A 147 10.52 -9.28 13.37
N LEU A 148 10.92 -8.50 12.36
CA LEU A 148 11.51 -7.17 12.47
C LEU A 148 10.92 -6.26 11.39
N ASN A 149 10.82 -4.97 11.68
CA ASN A 149 10.45 -3.97 10.68
C ASN A 149 11.61 -3.75 9.70
N ILE A 150 11.29 -3.78 8.41
CA ILE A 150 12.13 -3.22 7.36
C ILE A 150 11.81 -1.73 7.26
N ASP A 151 12.79 -0.89 7.57
CA ASP A 151 12.62 0.57 7.68
C ASP A 151 12.87 1.30 6.35
N ASN A 152 13.68 0.70 5.47
CA ASN A 152 14.01 1.28 4.18
C ASN A 152 14.27 0.21 3.12
N LEU A 153 13.91 0.54 1.88
CA LEU A 153 14.19 -0.26 0.68
C LEU A 153 14.91 0.58 -0.36
N LEU A 154 15.94 0.03 -0.97
CA LEU A 154 16.66 0.60 -2.11
C LEU A 154 16.83 -0.47 -3.18
N ILE A 155 16.70 -0.06 -4.44
CA ILE A 155 16.90 -0.91 -5.60
C ILE A 155 17.93 -0.26 -6.51
N ASN A 156 18.90 -1.04 -7.01
CA ASN A 156 19.87 -0.50 -7.95
C ASN A 156 19.21 -0.16 -9.30
N ARG A 157 19.85 0.70 -10.10
CA ARG A 157 19.29 1.19 -11.37
C ARG A 157 18.86 0.07 -12.35
N GLN A 158 19.53 -1.08 -12.31
CA GLN A 158 19.21 -2.22 -13.17
C GLN A 158 18.19 -3.20 -12.56
N ALA A 159 17.69 -2.93 -11.35
CA ALA A 159 16.77 -3.79 -10.61
C ALA A 159 17.24 -5.24 -10.42
N LYS A 160 18.56 -5.45 -10.35
CA LYS A 160 19.19 -6.76 -10.11
C LYS A 160 19.65 -6.96 -8.68
N ARG A 161 19.66 -5.89 -7.89
CA ARG A 161 20.12 -5.87 -6.50
C ARG A 161 19.18 -4.98 -5.71
N LEU A 162 18.77 -5.49 -4.56
CA LEU A 162 18.08 -4.72 -3.54
C LEU A 162 18.95 -4.63 -2.29
N ALA A 163 18.77 -3.56 -1.54
CA ALA A 163 19.29 -3.41 -0.19
C ALA A 163 18.14 -2.92 0.69
N PHE A 164 18.05 -3.43 1.90
CA PHE A 164 17.08 -2.98 2.87
C PHE A 164 17.74 -2.83 4.24
N GLY A 165 17.17 -1.99 5.09
CA GLY A 165 17.62 -1.78 6.46
C GLY A 165 16.55 -2.20 7.46
N CYS A 166 16.98 -2.72 8.60
CA CYS A 166 16.16 -3.03 9.75
C CYS A 166 16.96 -2.80 11.03
N GLN A 167 16.26 -2.60 12.14
CA GLN A 167 16.88 -2.50 13.45
C GLN A 167 17.22 -3.89 14.01
N VAL A 168 18.47 -4.06 14.43
CA VAL A 168 18.99 -5.29 15.04
C VAL A 168 19.50 -5.03 16.44
N TYR A 169 19.55 -6.06 17.27
CA TYR A 169 20.18 -5.95 18.59
C TYR A 169 21.70 -5.69 18.45
N PRO A 170 22.31 -5.01 19.44
CA PRO A 170 23.75 -4.77 19.42
C PRO A 170 24.55 -6.07 19.25
N ASN A 171 25.52 -6.05 18.33
CA ASN A 171 26.39 -7.17 17.97
C ASN A 171 25.70 -8.39 17.35
N LEU A 172 24.45 -8.28 16.91
CA LEU A 172 23.72 -9.34 16.21
C LEU A 172 23.43 -8.96 14.75
N ASN A 173 23.37 -9.96 13.88
CA ASN A 173 22.82 -9.81 12.54
C ASN A 173 21.28 -9.97 12.54
N ILE A 174 20.66 -9.96 11.35
CA ILE A 174 19.20 -10.04 11.19
C ILE A 174 18.68 -11.39 11.66
N GLU A 175 19.35 -12.47 11.24
CA GLU A 175 18.98 -13.85 11.55
C GLU A 175 19.07 -14.13 13.06
N GLU A 176 20.13 -13.64 13.71
CA GLU A 176 20.36 -13.76 15.15
C GLU A 176 19.37 -12.91 15.96
N THR A 177 19.07 -11.69 15.50
CA THR A 177 18.05 -10.85 16.13
C THR A 177 16.69 -11.51 16.03
N ALA A 178 16.36 -12.07 14.86
CA ALA A 178 15.11 -12.77 14.63
C ALA A 178 14.96 -13.99 15.55
N ALA A 179 15.99 -14.83 15.65
CA ALA A 179 15.99 -16.01 16.52
C ALA A 179 15.83 -15.67 18.01
N ARG A 180 16.21 -14.45 18.43
CA ARG A 180 16.06 -13.99 19.82
C ARG A 180 14.65 -13.49 20.15
N GLN A 181 13.86 -13.12 19.14
CA GLN A 181 12.51 -12.57 19.31
C GLN A 181 11.40 -13.62 19.24
N THR A 182 11.72 -14.82 18.75
CA THR A 182 10.85 -16.00 18.73
C THR A 182 10.97 -16.81 20.00
#